data_AF-A0A520W362-F1
#
_entry.id   AF-A0A520W362-F1
#
_cell.length_a   1.000
_cell.length_b   1.000
_cell.length_c   1.000
_cell.angle_alpha   90.00
_cell.angle_beta   90.00
_cell.angle_gamma   90.00
#
_symmetry.space_group_name_H-M   'P 1'
#
loop_
_entity.id
_entity.type
_entity.pdbx_description
1 polymer ?
#
loop_
_entity_poly.entity_id
_entity_poly.type
_entity_poly.pdbx_seq_one_letter_code
_entity_poly.pdbx_strand_id
1 'polypeptide(L)'
;MVAFTRLQSSQRQHLTIHAREWSNGGFRLIVAYPNGLRKIHCFATNSALLNGTMALQAELTANGWNAISPIKPSLRMGPMIDTLFARH
;
A
#
# COMPACT_ATOMS: atom_id res chain seq x y z
N MET A 1 -2.01 4.05 2.09
CA MET A 1 -0.99 3.06 1.70
C MET A 1 -1.63 2.07 0.75
N VAL A 2 -0.97 1.75 -0.37
CA VAL A 2 -1.41 0.72 -1.32
C VAL A 2 -0.24 -0.25 -1.54
N ALA A 3 -0.50 -1.55 -1.52
CA ALA A 3 0.51 -2.56 -1.80
C ALA A 3 0.27 -3.16 -3.19
N PHE A 4 1.35 -3.55 -3.88
CA PHE A 4 1.26 -4.28 -5.13
C PHE A 4 2.10 -5.54 -5.06
N THR A 5 1.70 -6.55 -5.81
CA THR A 5 2.46 -7.80 -5.97
C THR A 5 2.70 -8.15 -7.42
N ARG A 6 3.81 -8.82 -7.67
CA ARG A 6 4.12 -9.41 -8.96
C ARG A 6 4.76 -10.77 -8.74
N LEU A 7 4.41 -11.75 -9.56
CA LEU A 7 5.14 -13.02 -9.63
C LEU A 7 6.32 -12.82 -10.58
N GLN A 8 7.54 -12.99 -10.07
CA GLN A 8 8.75 -12.98 -10.88
C GLN A 8 9.46 -14.33 -10.71
N SER A 9 9.49 -15.13 -11.77
CA SER A 9 9.91 -16.53 -11.70
C SER A 9 9.09 -17.29 -10.63
N SER A 10 9.73 -17.85 -9.61
CA SER A 10 9.10 -18.58 -8.50
C SER A 10 8.84 -17.72 -7.25
N GLN A 11 9.22 -16.44 -7.25
CA GLN A 11 9.09 -15.57 -6.08
C GLN A 11 8.02 -14.50 -6.25
N ARG A 12 7.19 -14.33 -5.22
CA ARG A 12 6.25 -13.22 -5.14
C ARG A 12 6.95 -11.99 -4.58
N GLN A 13 7.02 -10.95 -5.39
CA GLN A 13 7.57 -9.67 -5.01
C GLN A 13 6.48 -8.75 -4.50
N HIS A 14 6.85 -7.88 -3.56
CA HIS A 14 5.97 -6.91 -2.93
C HIS A 14 6.57 -5.51 -3.06
N LEU A 15 5.76 -4.56 -3.49
CA LEU A 15 6.08 -3.14 -3.38
C LEU A 15 4.97 -2.42 -2.61
N THR A 16 5.31 -1.30 -1.99
CA THR A 16 4.33 -0.47 -1.28
C THR A 16 4.43 0.97 -1.72
N ILE A 17 3.27 1.62 -1.79
CA ILE A 17 3.13 3.03 -2.16
C ILE A 17 2.48 3.77 -1.00
N HIS A 18 3.11 4.88 -0.60
CA HIS A 18 2.64 5.74 0.48
C HIS A 18 2.63 7.18 0.00
N ALA A 19 1.47 7.83 0.08
CA ALA A 19 1.36 9.27 -0.09
C ALA A 19 1.38 9.94 1.28
N ARG A 20 2.14 11.03 1.42
CA ARG A 20 2.14 11.86 2.64
C ARG A 20 2.40 13.32 2.30
N GLU A 21 1.82 14.20 3.10
CA GLU A 21 2.13 15.62 3.09
C GLU A 21 3.60 15.86 3.50
N TRP A 22 4.19 16.93 2.98
CA TRP A 22 5.53 17.42 3.26
C TRP A 22 5.41 18.80 3.90
N SER A 23 6.31 19.11 4.83
CA SER A 23 6.46 20.32 5.65
C SER A 23 6.19 21.71 5.02
N ASN A 24 6.11 21.82 3.69
CA ASN A 24 5.89 23.09 2.97
C ASN A 24 4.54 23.10 2.21
N GLY A 25 3.57 22.26 2.60
CA GLY A 25 2.29 22.11 1.89
C GLY A 25 2.38 21.32 0.58
N GLY A 26 3.54 20.74 0.29
CA GLY A 26 3.75 19.83 -0.83
C GLY A 26 3.38 18.40 -0.46
N PHE A 27 3.36 17.53 -1.46
CA PHE A 27 3.02 16.12 -1.31
C PHE A 27 4.16 15.26 -1.82
N ARG A 28 4.31 14.07 -1.24
CA ARG A 28 5.24 13.06 -1.75
C ARG A 28 4.59 11.70 -1.83
N LEU A 29 4.87 11.01 -2.93
CA LEU A 29 4.55 9.62 -3.18
C LEU A 29 5.84 8.82 -3.06
N ILE A 30 5.89 7.90 -2.10
CA ILE A 30 7.05 7.05 -1.84
C ILE A 30 6.72 5.64 -2.30
N VAL A 31 7.54 5.13 -3.21
CA VAL A 31 7.48 3.75 -3.70
C VAL A 31 8.63 2.99 -3.07
N ALA A 32 8.32 1.97 -2.27
CA ALA A 32 9.32 1.06 -1.71
C ALA A 32 9.32 -0.25 -2.50
N TYR A 33 10.45 -0.56 -3.11
CA TYR A 33 10.65 -1.74 -3.96
C TYR A 33 11.15 -2.95 -3.16
N PRO A 34 11.02 -4.19 -3.70
CA PRO A 34 11.46 -5.42 -3.02
C PRO A 34 12.95 -5.46 -2.69
N ASN A 35 13.78 -4.76 -3.48
CA ASN A 35 15.22 -4.69 -3.29
C ASN A 35 15.65 -3.68 -2.21
N GLY A 36 14.71 -3.11 -1.46
CA GLY A 36 14.97 -2.11 -0.41
C GLY A 36 15.13 -0.69 -0.94
N LEU A 37 15.18 -0.47 -2.27
CA LEU A 37 15.24 0.86 -2.84
C LEU A 37 13.92 1.60 -2.65
N ARG A 38 14.02 2.92 -2.48
CA ARG A 38 12.87 3.81 -2.37
C ARG A 38 12.96 4.88 -3.44
N LYS A 39 11.90 5.05 -4.21
CA LYS A 39 11.73 6.16 -5.15
C LYS A 39 10.74 7.15 -4.57
N ILE A 40 11.09 8.44 -4.63
CA ILE A 40 10.26 9.52 -4.08
C ILE A 40 9.86 10.42 -5.24
N HIS A 41 8.56 10.64 -5.39
CA HIS A 41 7.99 11.62 -6.32
C HIS A 41 7.40 12.75 -5.50
N CYS A 42 7.81 13.98 -5.76
CA CYS A 42 7.31 15.17 -5.08
C CYS A 42 6.34 15.93 -5.98
N PHE A 43 5.26 16.43 -5.39
CA PHE A 43 4.20 17.16 -6.08
C PHE A 43 3.87 18.42 -5.30
N ALA A 44 3.66 19.53 -6.00
CA ALA A 44 3.34 20.81 -5.35
C ALA A 44 1.89 20.89 -4.87
N THR A 45 0.98 20.13 -5.49
CA THR A 45 -0.46 20.20 -5.21
C THR A 45 -1.07 18.81 -5.06
N ASN A 46 -2.23 18.75 -4.41
CA ASN A 46 -2.99 17.50 -4.27
C ASN A 46 -3.48 16.97 -5.63
N SER A 47 -3.86 17.85 -6.56
CA SER A 47 -4.27 17.43 -7.91
C SER A 47 -3.12 16.80 -8.69
N ALA A 48 -1.90 17.35 -8.60
CA ALA A 48 -0.71 16.77 -9.20
C ALA A 48 -0.35 15.42 -8.55
N LEU A 49 -0.52 15.29 -7.23
CA LEU A 49 -0.36 14.02 -6.53
C LEU A 49 -1.34 12.96 -7.06
N LEU A 50 -2.62 13.30 -7.22
CA LEU A 50 -3.65 12.38 -7.73
C LEU A 50 -3.30 11.90 -9.15
N ASN A 51 -2.99 12.83 -10.05
CA ASN A 51 -2.60 12.51 -11.42
C ASN A 51 -1.33 11.64 -11.47
N GLY A 52 -0.31 12.00 -10.69
CA GLY A 52 0.92 11.24 -10.59
C GLY A 52 0.70 9.84 -10.01
N THR A 53 -0.22 9.70 -9.06
CA THR A 53 -0.60 8.40 -8.48
C THR A 53 -1.28 7.52 -9.53
N MET A 54 -2.26 8.05 -10.28
CA MET A 54 -2.93 7.31 -11.35
C MET A 54 -1.95 6.86 -12.44
N ALA A 55 -1.05 7.75 -12.86
CA ALA A 55 -0.01 7.44 -13.84
C ALA A 55 0.92 6.32 -13.34
N LEU A 56 1.36 6.40 -12.08
CA LEU A 56 2.18 5.35 -11.46
C LEU A 56 1.43 4.01 -11.37
N GLN A 57 0.15 4.02 -11.02
CA GLN A 57 -0.66 2.80 -10.97
C GLN A 57 -0.78 2.16 -12.36
N ALA A 58 -0.97 2.95 -13.42
CA ALA A 58 -1.01 2.47 -14.79
C ALA A 58 0.34 1.87 -15.21
N GLU A 59 1.45 2.56 -14.91
CA GLU A 59 2.81 2.07 -15.20
C GLU A 59 3.10 0.75 -14.47
N LEU A 60 2.75 0.65 -13.19
CA LEU A 60 2.93 -0.58 -12.41
C LEU A 60 2.11 -1.73 -12.99
N THR A 61 0.85 -1.46 -13.33
CA THR A 61 -0.05 -2.45 -13.95
C THR A 61 0.51 -2.95 -15.28
N ALA A 62 0.99 -2.04 -16.14
CA ALA A 62 1.64 -2.38 -17.40
C ALA A 62 2.91 -3.24 -17.21
N ASN A 63 3.61 -3.06 -16.09
CA ASN A 63 4.79 -3.86 -15.69
C ASN A 63 4.45 -5.15 -14.93
N GLY A 64 3.18 -5.57 -14.94
CA GLY A 64 2.70 -6.82 -14.34
C GLY A 64 2.50 -6.77 -12.82
N TRP A 65 2.54 -5.58 -12.22
CA TRP A 65 2.21 -5.42 -10.81
C TRP A 65 0.69 -5.34 -10.61
N ASN A 66 0.19 -6.17 -9.71
CA ASN A 66 -1.22 -6.21 -9.36
C ASN A 66 -1.43 -5.55 -8.01
N ALA A 67 -2.36 -4.61 -7.94
CA ALA A 67 -2.76 -3.99 -6.68
C ALA A 67 -3.30 -5.08 -5.74
N ILE A 68 -2.78 -5.12 -4.52
CA ILE A 68 -3.39 -5.89 -3.45
C ILE A 68 -4.49 -5.01 -2.89
N SER A 69 -5.75 -5.42 -3.05
CA SER A 69 -6.83 -4.80 -2.29
C SER A 69 -6.42 -4.83 -0.82
N PRO A 70 -6.51 -3.71 -0.08
CA PRO A 70 -6.35 -3.78 1.35
C PRO A 70 -7.31 -4.86 1.83
N ILE A 71 -6.77 -5.89 2.49
CA ILE A 71 -7.59 -6.81 3.26
C ILE A 71 -8.39 -5.86 4.14
N LYS A 72 -9.70 -5.72 3.87
CA LYS A 72 -10.58 -5.00 4.78
C LYS A 72 -10.20 -5.55 6.15
N PRO A 73 -9.82 -4.73 7.15
CA PRO A 73 -9.81 -5.25 8.50
C PRO A 73 -11.21 -5.83 8.65
N SER A 74 -11.29 -7.16 8.68
CA SER A 74 -12.54 -7.82 8.94
C SER A 74 -13.05 -7.12 10.18
N LEU A 75 -14.25 -6.55 10.10
CA LEU A 75 -15.05 -6.22 11.26
C LEU A 75 -15.23 -7.53 12.05
N ARG A 76 -14.19 -7.96 12.78
CA ARG A 76 -14.32 -8.79 13.96
C ARG A 76 -14.56 -7.81 15.09
N MET A 77 -15.74 -7.18 15.04
CA MET A 77 -16.38 -6.68 16.25
C MET A 77 -16.69 -7.91 17.09
N GLY A 78 -16.20 -7.90 18.33
CA GLY A 78 -16.58 -8.85 19.36
C GLY A 78 -15.42 -9.70 19.86
N PRO A 79 -14.92 -9.47 21.08
CA PRO A 79 -14.21 -10.52 21.79
C PRO A 79 -15.23 -11.63 22.08
N MET A 80 -14.94 -12.86 21.64
CA MET A 80 -15.54 -14.05 22.25
C MET A 80 -15.03 -14.13 23.69
N ILE A 81 -15.67 -13.41 24.59
CA ILE A 81 -15.75 -13.78 25.99
C ILE A 81 -17.13 -14.40 26.11
N ASP A 82 -17.18 -15.73 26.06
CA ASP A 82 -17.85 -16.46 27.14
C ASP A 82 -17.59 -17.96 27.00
N THR A 83 -17.29 -18.53 28.16
CA THR A 83 -17.29 -19.96 28.46
C THR A 83 -16.09 -20.78 27.98
N LEU A 84 -14.96 -20.66 28.69
CA LEU A 84 -13.99 -21.77 28.80
C LEU A 84 -13.22 -21.77 30.14
N PHE A 85 -13.93 -21.51 31.23
CA PHE A 85 -13.51 -21.96 32.57
C PHE A 85 -14.71 -22.55 33.32
N ALA A 86 -15.08 -23.77 32.95
CA ALA A 86 -15.59 -24.71 33.93
C ALA A 86 -14.38 -25.33 34.63
N ARG A 87 -14.22 -25.08 35.93
CA ARG A 87 -13.53 -25.99 36.87
C ARG A 87 -13.82 -25.60 38.32
N HIS A 88 -14.47 -26.58 38.98
CA HIS A 88 -14.64 -26.84 40.41
C HIS A 88 -15.61 -26.00 41.23
#